data_AF-A0A5C5SZR0-F1
#
_entry.id   AF-A0A5C5SZR0-F1
#
_cell.length_a   1.000
_cell.length_b   1.000
_cell.length_c   1.000
_cell.angle_alpha   90.00
_cell.angle_beta   90.00
_cell.angle_gamma   90.00
#
_symmetry.space_group_name_H-M   'P 1'
#
loop_
_entity.id
_entity.type
_entity.pdbx_description
1 polymer ?
#
loop_
_entity_poly.entity_id
_entity_poly.type
_entity_poly.pdbx_seq_one_letter_code
_entity_poly.pdbx_strand_id
1 'polypeptide(L)'
;MQLTNPLPRNIKVDVSYYSEAERQKLLRFPTAAAIEQVVAQPLEIPTAEFLTYYLFHRKKLGIEAYANYAAIARRANTALSSLTDCIEFDETSIRTPIQVKAQLNEICEHVGEAVGLSVVSRIHTLTDADWLPIPQQYGARAKPTLDFQIAADEGLFVQVETKGSTVADNSARSSAVQQHSRNITVKKEKAGKDAYATSVRYGTIAVLDRRAKSLAKCWLLDPEPEVIPTDPRHFRLLARMRFLRDWISFISPQSQLASALATRVNDLGYLSDPFQLSGVPLLRGSGEPFSFPSIDSVGHTTFFLRKSRVTDGPAGGVVAQAYGDDLYFFGIQERLLVLAAEQSFDDVLGFRLEPDTLEKTVQCVFTPSRFNRLQLPSTVRALAREENGLVVLELRGHINYSRSGLVFGVLPLEKSA
;
A
#
# COMPACT_ATOMS: atom_id res chain seq x y z
N MET A 1 -19.90 -12.47 -11.35
CA MET A 1 -19.60 -13.66 -10.51
C MET A 1 -19.27 -13.12 -9.13
N GLN A 2 -20.19 -13.28 -8.17
CA GLN A 2 -20.10 -12.69 -6.84
C GLN A 2 -19.03 -13.42 -6.02
N LEU A 3 -18.13 -12.68 -5.36
CA LEU A 3 -17.37 -13.19 -4.22
C LEU A 3 -18.40 -13.48 -3.12
N THR A 4 -18.81 -14.73 -2.96
CA THR A 4 -19.93 -15.10 -2.09
C THR A 4 -19.59 -15.11 -0.60
N ASN A 5 -18.31 -15.00 -0.23
CA ASN A 5 -17.86 -14.81 1.15
C ASN A 5 -17.15 -13.47 1.31
N PRO A 6 -17.45 -12.70 2.37
CA PRO A 6 -16.67 -11.51 2.71
C PRO A 6 -15.21 -11.93 2.96
N LEU A 7 -14.28 -11.22 2.35
CA LEU A 7 -12.85 -11.43 2.61
C LEU A 7 -12.57 -11.22 4.10
N PRO A 8 -11.65 -11.99 4.70
CA PRO A 8 -11.26 -11.76 6.08
C PRO A 8 -10.67 -10.36 6.22
N ARG A 9 -10.84 -9.74 7.40
CA ARG A 9 -10.27 -8.41 7.68
C ARG A 9 -8.73 -8.46 7.64
N ASN A 10 -8.15 -9.49 8.23
CA ASN A 10 -6.72 -9.74 8.30
C ASN A 10 -6.38 -11.15 7.80
N ILE A 11 -5.19 -11.31 7.23
CA ILE A 11 -4.54 -12.59 7.00
C ILE A 11 -3.43 -12.78 8.04
N LYS A 12 -3.31 -13.99 8.58
CA LYS A 12 -2.25 -14.38 9.51
C LYS A 12 -1.10 -15.04 8.77
N VAL A 13 0.12 -14.60 9.06
CA VAL A 13 1.35 -15.17 8.48
C VAL A 13 2.28 -15.62 9.59
N ASP A 14 2.68 -16.89 9.56
CA ASP A 14 3.74 -17.40 10.44
C ASP A 14 5.11 -16.90 9.92
N VAL A 15 5.83 -16.12 10.73
CA VAL A 15 7.14 -15.59 10.36
C VAL A 15 8.21 -16.37 11.09
N SER A 16 9.23 -16.82 10.37
CA SER A 16 10.30 -17.63 10.96
C SER A 16 11.66 -17.28 10.36
N TYR A 17 12.72 -17.42 11.15
CA TYR A 17 14.08 -17.38 10.60
C TYR A 17 14.30 -18.58 9.67
N TYR A 18 14.93 -18.36 8.52
CA TYR A 18 15.22 -19.44 7.58
C TYR A 18 16.14 -20.53 8.16
N SER A 19 17.05 -20.14 9.06
CA SER A 19 17.92 -21.03 9.83
C SER A 19 18.47 -20.33 11.08
N GLU A 20 19.07 -21.06 12.00
CA GLU A 20 19.75 -20.45 13.15
C GLU A 20 20.90 -19.53 12.71
N ALA A 21 21.61 -19.87 11.62
CA ALA A 21 22.65 -19.00 11.08
C ALA A 21 22.08 -17.66 10.58
N GLU A 22 20.89 -17.66 9.96
CA GLU A 22 20.20 -16.43 9.54
C GLU A 22 19.64 -15.66 10.75
N ARG A 23 19.15 -16.36 11.77
CA ARG A 23 18.74 -15.75 13.04
C ARG A 23 19.90 -14.97 13.66
N GLN A 24 21.07 -15.59 13.81
CA GLN A 24 22.24 -14.95 14.41
C GLN A 24 22.74 -13.73 13.62
N LYS A 25 22.50 -13.68 12.31
CA LYS A 25 22.80 -12.50 11.49
C LYS A 25 21.78 -11.39 11.69
N LEU A 26 20.49 -11.72 11.55
CA LEU A 26 19.39 -10.76 11.69
C LEU A 26 19.31 -10.14 13.09
N LEU A 27 19.71 -10.86 14.13
CA LEU A 27 19.78 -10.32 15.50
C LEU A 27 20.92 -9.32 15.72
N ARG A 28 21.82 -9.13 14.74
CA ARG A 28 22.81 -8.05 14.76
C ARG A 28 22.27 -6.75 14.19
N PHE A 29 21.08 -6.78 13.57
CA PHE A 29 20.47 -5.57 13.04
C PHE A 29 20.00 -4.67 14.19
N PRO A 30 19.98 -3.34 13.98
CA PRO A 30 19.39 -2.40 14.94
C PRO A 30 17.92 -2.74 15.30
N THR A 31 17.22 -3.43 14.40
CA THR A 31 15.82 -3.86 14.53
C THR A 31 15.63 -5.23 15.17
N ALA A 32 16.65 -5.85 15.76
CA ALA A 32 16.60 -7.20 16.32
C ALA A 32 15.36 -7.45 17.21
N ALA A 33 15.05 -6.53 18.12
CA ALA A 33 13.89 -6.64 19.01
C ALA A 33 12.55 -6.67 18.24
N ALA A 34 12.40 -5.85 17.20
CA ALA A 34 11.20 -5.85 16.35
C ALA A 34 11.10 -7.13 15.50
N ILE A 35 12.23 -7.65 15.03
CA ILE A 35 12.28 -8.95 14.33
C ILE A 35 11.81 -10.07 15.26
N GLU A 36 12.30 -10.11 16.50
CA GLU A 36 11.89 -11.12 17.49
C GLU A 36 10.39 -11.03 17.80
N GLN A 37 9.83 -9.83 17.93
CA GLN A 37 8.39 -9.65 18.11
C GLN A 37 7.56 -10.19 16.95
N VAL A 38 8.00 -9.94 15.70
CA VAL A 38 7.31 -10.43 14.50
C VAL A 38 7.42 -11.95 14.34
N VAL A 39 8.52 -12.57 14.80
CA VAL A 39 8.72 -14.02 14.76
C VAL A 39 8.04 -14.75 15.93
N ALA A 40 7.77 -14.06 17.05
CA ALA A 40 7.22 -14.69 18.26
C ALA A 40 5.79 -15.22 18.12
N GLN A 41 5.00 -14.64 17.20
CA GLN A 41 3.60 -15.03 16.98
C GLN A 41 3.18 -14.74 15.54
N PRO A 42 2.11 -15.40 15.04
CA PRO A 42 1.59 -15.11 13.71
C PRO A 42 1.27 -13.62 13.52
N LEU A 43 1.84 -13.05 12.46
CA LEU A 43 1.69 -11.66 12.11
C LEU A 43 0.33 -11.44 11.43
N GLU A 44 -0.44 -10.46 11.92
CA GLU A 44 -1.67 -10.02 11.26
C GLU A 44 -1.38 -8.94 10.19
N ILE A 45 -1.81 -9.22 8.97
CA ILE A 45 -1.70 -8.32 7.83
C ILE A 45 -3.12 -7.99 7.36
N PRO A 46 -3.53 -6.71 7.34
CA PRO A 46 -4.81 -6.32 6.74
C PRO A 46 -4.90 -6.82 5.30
N THR A 47 -6.01 -7.47 4.95
CA THR A 47 -6.22 -8.01 3.59
C THR A 47 -6.11 -6.91 2.52
N ALA A 48 -6.59 -5.73 2.89
CA ALA A 48 -6.44 -4.47 2.17
C ALA A 48 -4.97 -4.11 1.81
N GLU A 49 -4.06 -4.28 2.77
CA GLU A 49 -2.63 -4.04 2.57
C GLU A 49 -2.02 -5.11 1.66
N PHE A 50 -2.32 -6.39 1.93
CA PHE A 50 -1.88 -7.52 1.12
C PHE A 50 -2.23 -7.37 -0.37
N LEU A 51 -3.51 -7.11 -0.68
CA LEU A 51 -3.98 -6.95 -2.06
C LEU A 51 -3.32 -5.76 -2.76
N THR A 52 -2.96 -4.73 -2.00
CA THR A 52 -2.28 -3.57 -2.57
C THR A 52 -0.83 -3.89 -2.90
N TYR A 53 -0.07 -4.47 -1.96
CA TYR A 53 1.30 -4.86 -2.24
C TYR A 53 1.41 -5.95 -3.30
N TYR A 54 0.41 -6.83 -3.42
CA TYR A 54 0.32 -7.79 -4.53
C TYR A 54 0.40 -7.12 -5.91
N LEU A 55 -0.16 -5.91 -6.05
CA LEU A 55 -0.17 -5.15 -7.28
C LEU A 55 1.01 -4.17 -7.44
N PHE A 56 1.91 -4.08 -6.45
CA PHE A 56 3.06 -3.16 -6.52
C PHE A 56 4.01 -3.45 -7.68
N HIS A 57 4.11 -4.70 -8.12
CA HIS A 57 4.84 -5.07 -9.34
C HIS A 57 4.45 -4.20 -10.55
N ARG A 58 3.19 -3.76 -10.64
CA ARG A 58 2.71 -2.96 -11.76
C ARG A 58 3.20 -1.51 -11.72
N LYS A 59 3.69 -1.00 -10.58
CA LYS A 59 4.38 0.30 -10.50
C LYS A 59 5.60 0.33 -11.43
N LYS A 60 6.29 -0.80 -11.60
CA LYS A 60 7.48 -0.93 -12.45
C LYS A 60 7.19 -0.66 -13.94
N LEU A 61 5.93 -0.79 -14.37
CA LEU A 61 5.52 -0.57 -15.76
C LEU A 61 5.51 0.93 -16.14
N GLY A 62 5.55 1.84 -15.18
CA GLY A 62 5.49 3.29 -15.45
C GLY A 62 4.17 3.77 -16.07
N ILE A 63 3.13 2.92 -16.05
CA ILE A 63 1.81 3.24 -16.58
C ILE A 63 1.04 4.03 -15.52
N GLU A 64 0.41 5.15 -15.90
CA GLU A 64 -0.38 6.02 -15.01
C GLU A 64 -1.43 5.23 -14.19
N ALA A 65 -2.01 4.20 -14.80
CA ALA A 65 -2.96 3.28 -14.18
C ALA A 65 -2.42 2.41 -13.02
N TYR A 66 -1.11 2.42 -12.78
CA TYR A 66 -0.43 1.75 -11.66
C TYR A 66 0.63 2.64 -11.00
N ALA A 67 0.67 3.94 -11.34
CA ALA A 67 1.73 4.83 -10.91
C ALA A 67 1.75 5.05 -9.39
N ASN A 68 0.59 4.90 -8.73
CA ASN A 68 0.43 5.12 -7.30
C ASN A 68 -0.54 4.12 -6.68
N TYR A 69 -0.60 4.11 -5.35
CA TYR A 69 -1.48 3.21 -4.58
C TYR A 69 -2.94 3.36 -5.02
N ALA A 70 -3.44 4.55 -5.37
CA ALA A 70 -4.84 4.75 -5.78
C ALA A 70 -5.17 3.98 -7.05
N ALA A 71 -4.29 4.10 -8.05
CA ALA A 71 -4.44 3.43 -9.32
C ALA A 71 -4.39 1.91 -9.15
N ILE A 72 -3.60 1.44 -8.18
CA ILE A 72 -3.47 0.04 -7.78
C ILE A 72 -4.68 -0.46 -6.96
N ALA A 73 -5.10 0.24 -5.92
CA ALA A 73 -6.20 -0.12 -5.05
C ALA A 73 -7.56 -0.09 -5.78
N ARG A 74 -7.73 0.79 -6.78
CA ARG A 74 -8.83 0.76 -7.77
C ARG A 74 -8.94 -0.56 -8.53
N ARG A 75 -7.86 -1.33 -8.51
CA ARG A 75 -7.73 -2.62 -9.17
C ARG A 75 -7.57 -3.73 -8.14
N ALA A 76 -7.97 -3.53 -6.88
CA ALA A 76 -8.09 -4.62 -5.91
C ALA A 76 -8.96 -5.76 -6.46
N ASN A 77 -10.01 -5.46 -7.23
CA ASN A 77 -10.75 -6.48 -7.97
C ASN A 77 -9.94 -7.16 -9.06
N THR A 78 -9.01 -6.47 -9.71
CA THR A 78 -8.05 -7.10 -10.62
C THR A 78 -7.12 -8.03 -9.84
N ALA A 79 -6.64 -7.64 -8.65
CA ALA A 79 -5.88 -8.54 -7.79
C ALA A 79 -6.72 -9.76 -7.41
N LEU A 80 -7.93 -9.55 -6.90
CA LEU A 80 -8.85 -10.62 -6.52
C LEU A 80 -9.21 -11.51 -7.71
N SER A 81 -9.48 -10.93 -8.88
CA SER A 81 -9.73 -11.68 -10.11
C SER A 81 -8.51 -12.49 -10.56
N SER A 82 -7.29 -11.96 -10.41
CA SER A 82 -6.06 -12.70 -10.69
C SER A 82 -5.79 -13.80 -9.66
N LEU A 83 -6.22 -13.60 -8.41
CA LEU A 83 -6.08 -14.57 -7.34
C LEU A 83 -7.22 -15.61 -7.33
N THR A 84 -8.32 -15.34 -8.04
CA THR A 84 -9.48 -16.23 -8.14
C THR A 84 -9.02 -17.57 -8.69
N ASP A 85 -9.49 -18.66 -8.06
CA ASP A 85 -9.12 -20.04 -8.33
C ASP A 85 -7.63 -20.38 -8.12
N CYS A 86 -6.78 -19.41 -7.80
CA CYS A 86 -5.35 -19.58 -7.53
C CYS A 86 -5.05 -19.56 -6.04
N ILE A 87 -5.77 -18.75 -5.26
CA ILE A 87 -5.60 -18.57 -3.81
C ILE A 87 -6.96 -18.63 -3.11
N GLU A 88 -7.02 -19.40 -2.03
CA GLU A 88 -8.15 -19.41 -1.11
C GLU A 88 -7.84 -18.50 0.08
N PHE A 89 -8.73 -17.55 0.37
CA PHE A 89 -8.78 -16.88 1.66
C PHE A 89 -9.62 -17.74 2.60
N ASP A 90 -9.04 -18.22 3.70
CA ASP A 90 -9.81 -18.84 4.77
C ASP A 90 -10.09 -17.84 5.90
N GLU A 91 -10.76 -18.29 6.96
CA GLU A 91 -11.14 -17.43 8.09
C GLU A 91 -9.94 -16.75 8.77
N THR A 92 -8.70 -17.21 8.51
CA THR A 92 -7.50 -16.78 9.24
C THR A 92 -6.32 -16.42 8.35
N SER A 93 -6.15 -17.00 7.16
CA SER A 93 -4.95 -16.86 6.32
C SER A 93 -5.27 -17.05 4.83
N ILE A 94 -4.22 -17.19 4.03
CA ILE A 94 -4.29 -17.51 2.60
C ILE A 94 -3.60 -18.85 2.34
N ARG A 95 -4.15 -19.62 1.41
CA ARG A 95 -3.61 -20.93 1.02
C ARG A 95 -3.78 -21.21 -0.45
N THR A 96 -3.08 -22.23 -0.94
CA THR A 96 -3.31 -22.76 -2.28
C THR A 96 -4.54 -23.68 -2.28
N PRO A 97 -5.51 -23.49 -3.18
CA PRO A 97 -6.66 -24.37 -3.32
C PRO A 97 -6.22 -25.83 -3.55
N ILE A 98 -6.97 -26.78 -2.99
CA ILE A 98 -6.63 -28.22 -3.08
C ILE A 98 -6.62 -28.70 -4.54
N GLN A 99 -7.45 -28.10 -5.38
CA GLN A 99 -7.62 -28.44 -6.79
C GLN A 99 -6.47 -27.92 -7.67
N VAL A 100 -5.71 -26.93 -7.20
CA VAL A 100 -4.59 -26.34 -7.95
C VAL A 100 -3.38 -27.28 -7.88
N LYS A 101 -3.13 -28.02 -8.97
CA LYS A 101 -2.01 -28.97 -9.06
C LYS A 101 -0.65 -28.29 -9.16
N ALA A 102 -0.58 -27.15 -9.85
CA ALA A 102 0.61 -26.31 -9.97
C ALA A 102 0.17 -24.84 -9.94
N GLN A 103 0.89 -24.03 -9.16
CA GLN A 103 0.62 -22.60 -9.06
C GLN A 103 1.33 -21.84 -10.18
N LEU A 104 0.72 -20.77 -10.67
CA LEU A 104 1.38 -19.88 -11.63
C LEU A 104 2.54 -19.14 -10.96
N ASN A 105 3.66 -19.00 -11.68
CA ASN A 105 4.87 -18.34 -11.13
C ASN A 105 4.59 -16.89 -10.74
N GLU A 106 3.84 -16.15 -11.56
CA GLU A 106 3.46 -14.76 -11.28
C GLU A 106 2.66 -14.62 -9.98
N ILE A 107 1.74 -15.54 -9.71
CA ILE A 107 0.97 -15.55 -8.47
C ILE A 107 1.90 -15.76 -7.28
N CYS A 108 2.79 -16.74 -7.36
CA CYS A 108 3.80 -16.98 -6.33
C CYS A 108 4.66 -15.74 -6.08
N GLU A 109 5.20 -15.13 -7.14
CA GLU A 109 6.08 -13.96 -7.03
C GLU A 109 5.38 -12.78 -6.35
N HIS A 110 4.16 -12.45 -6.77
CA HIS A 110 3.43 -11.29 -6.25
C HIS A 110 2.84 -11.52 -4.86
N VAL A 111 2.47 -12.75 -4.51
CA VAL A 111 2.18 -13.12 -3.11
C VAL A 111 3.43 -12.98 -2.25
N GLY A 112 4.59 -13.40 -2.78
CA GLY A 112 5.90 -13.19 -2.16
C GLY A 112 6.19 -11.73 -1.86
N GLU A 113 5.97 -10.86 -2.85
CA GLU A 113 6.09 -9.42 -2.70
C GLU A 113 5.13 -8.88 -1.63
N ALA A 114 3.86 -9.26 -1.70
CA ALA A 114 2.84 -8.79 -0.77
C ALA A 114 3.14 -9.13 0.70
N VAL A 115 3.45 -10.40 0.96
CA VAL A 115 3.77 -10.87 2.32
C VAL A 115 5.11 -10.31 2.79
N GLY A 116 6.14 -10.32 1.94
CA GLY A 116 7.48 -9.85 2.29
C GLY A 116 7.49 -8.38 2.69
N LEU A 117 6.86 -7.52 1.89
CA LEU A 117 6.75 -6.09 2.20
C LEU A 117 5.91 -5.83 3.45
N SER A 118 4.83 -6.58 3.65
CA SER A 118 4.01 -6.46 4.86
C SER A 118 4.84 -6.79 6.11
N VAL A 119 5.61 -7.89 6.09
CA VAL A 119 6.46 -8.31 7.21
C VAL A 119 7.52 -7.26 7.53
N VAL A 120 8.28 -6.81 6.53
CA VAL A 120 9.34 -5.81 6.73
C VAL A 120 8.77 -4.46 7.16
N SER A 121 7.57 -4.10 6.68
CA SER A 121 6.89 -2.88 7.12
C SER A 121 6.56 -2.89 8.61
N ARG A 122 6.29 -4.06 9.22
CA ARG A 122 6.12 -4.12 10.69
C ARG A 122 7.44 -4.00 11.44
N ILE A 123 8.51 -4.61 10.94
CA ILE A 123 9.83 -4.54 11.55
C ILE A 123 10.32 -3.09 11.62
N HIS A 124 10.09 -2.31 10.56
CA HIS A 124 10.57 -0.94 10.42
C HIS A 124 9.49 0.14 10.61
N THR A 125 8.31 -0.24 11.07
CA THR A 125 7.17 0.69 11.22
C THR A 125 6.82 1.49 9.97
N LEU A 126 7.07 0.92 8.79
CA LEU A 126 6.81 1.53 7.49
C LEU A 126 5.34 1.42 7.09
N THR A 127 4.97 2.26 6.14
CA THR A 127 3.70 2.25 5.43
C THR A 127 3.94 2.11 3.93
N ASP A 128 2.87 1.90 3.17
CA ASP A 128 2.92 1.91 1.70
C ASP A 128 3.42 3.23 1.09
N ALA A 129 3.36 4.35 1.85
CA ALA A 129 3.91 5.64 1.43
C ALA A 129 5.44 5.70 1.46
N ASP A 130 6.09 4.75 2.16
CA ASP A 130 7.55 4.72 2.33
C ASP A 130 8.25 3.89 1.22
N TRP A 131 7.52 2.99 0.55
CA TRP A 131 8.08 2.06 -0.44
C TRP A 131 8.14 2.63 -1.85
N LEU A 132 9.34 2.61 -2.44
CA LEU A 132 9.58 2.93 -3.83
C LEU A 132 10.20 1.74 -4.57
N PRO A 133 9.78 1.46 -5.83
CA PRO A 133 10.43 0.46 -6.65
C PRO A 133 11.82 0.96 -7.07
N ILE A 134 12.81 0.07 -7.11
CA ILE A 134 14.11 0.42 -7.73
C ILE A 134 13.93 0.44 -9.27
N PRO A 135 14.31 1.53 -9.96
CA PRO A 135 14.21 1.61 -11.41
C PRO A 135 15.00 0.48 -12.09
N GLN A 136 14.35 -0.26 -13.01
CA GLN A 136 15.03 -1.26 -13.82
C GLN A 136 16.00 -0.59 -14.79
N GLN A 137 17.23 -1.10 -14.87
CA GLN A 137 18.19 -0.69 -15.88
C GLN A 137 17.99 -1.53 -17.15
N TYR A 138 17.96 -0.89 -18.32
CA TYR A 138 17.81 -1.54 -19.62
C TYR A 138 19.14 -1.51 -20.42
N GLY A 139 19.43 -2.56 -21.20
CA GLY A 139 20.56 -2.63 -22.14
C GLY A 139 21.43 -3.89 -22.01
N ALA A 140 22.32 -4.13 -22.98
CA ALA A 140 23.15 -5.34 -23.07
C ALA A 140 24.16 -5.54 -21.91
N ARG A 141 24.38 -4.49 -21.10
CA ARG A 141 25.21 -4.50 -19.88
C ARG A 141 24.41 -4.24 -18.61
N ALA A 142 23.07 -4.21 -18.71
CA ALA A 142 22.23 -4.03 -17.54
C ALA A 142 22.50 -5.17 -16.56
N LYS A 143 22.88 -4.82 -15.32
CA LYS A 143 22.97 -5.81 -14.25
C LYS A 143 21.54 -6.35 -14.01
N PRO A 144 21.36 -7.66 -13.77
CA PRO A 144 20.06 -8.19 -13.36
C PRO A 144 19.56 -7.39 -12.16
N THR A 145 18.49 -6.63 -12.35
CA THR A 145 17.87 -5.87 -11.27
C THR A 145 16.95 -6.80 -10.51
N LEU A 146 17.00 -6.74 -9.19
CA LEU A 146 16.12 -7.55 -8.35
C LEU A 146 14.74 -6.91 -8.23
N ASP A 147 13.79 -7.66 -7.67
CA ASP A 147 12.44 -7.17 -7.38
C ASP A 147 12.44 -6.30 -6.12
N PHE A 148 13.37 -5.36 -6.10
CA PHE A 148 13.65 -4.53 -4.96
C PHE A 148 12.56 -3.52 -4.73
N GLN A 149 12.11 -3.48 -3.49
CA GLN A 149 11.52 -2.28 -2.92
C GLN A 149 12.51 -1.69 -1.93
N ILE A 150 12.62 -0.37 -1.99
CA ILE A 150 13.43 0.42 -1.07
C ILE A 150 12.51 1.32 -0.27
N ALA A 151 12.74 1.36 1.04
CA ALA A 151 12.21 2.35 1.94
C ALA A 151 13.34 2.94 2.78
N ALA A 152 13.01 3.95 3.58
CA ALA A 152 13.89 4.41 4.63
C ALA A 152 13.10 4.57 5.92
N ASP A 153 13.74 4.33 7.05
CA ASP A 153 13.19 4.54 8.40
C ASP A 153 13.97 5.64 9.15
N GLU A 154 13.99 5.61 10.49
CA GLU A 154 14.70 6.56 11.38
C GLU A 154 16.25 6.48 11.29
N GLY A 155 16.80 6.28 10.09
CA GLY A 155 18.24 6.35 9.83
C GLY A 155 18.80 5.23 8.96
N LEU A 156 17.98 4.28 8.52
CA LEU A 156 18.41 3.17 7.67
C LEU A 156 17.67 3.21 6.33
N PHE A 157 18.38 2.85 5.27
CA PHE A 157 17.72 2.29 4.10
C PHE A 157 17.29 0.86 4.39
N VAL A 158 16.07 0.56 3.98
CA VAL A 158 15.48 -0.77 4.11
C VAL A 158 15.26 -1.30 2.71
N GLN A 159 16.01 -2.34 2.37
CA GLN A 159 15.91 -3.01 1.07
C GLN A 159 15.26 -4.37 1.26
N VAL A 160 14.33 -4.72 0.39
CA VAL A 160 13.66 -6.03 0.46
C VAL A 160 13.80 -6.76 -0.86
N GLU A 161 14.28 -8.00 -0.77
CA GLU A 161 14.19 -8.99 -1.83
C GLU A 161 13.12 -10.00 -1.45
N THR A 162 12.13 -10.15 -2.33
CA THR A 162 10.98 -11.02 -2.09
C THR A 162 10.99 -12.21 -3.03
N LYS A 163 10.55 -13.35 -2.52
CA LYS A 163 10.30 -14.58 -3.26
C LYS A 163 9.01 -15.19 -2.73
N GLY A 164 8.29 -15.89 -3.59
CA GLY A 164 7.15 -16.67 -3.16
C GLY A 164 7.13 -18.04 -3.80
N SER A 165 6.50 -18.98 -3.11
CA SER A 165 6.41 -20.37 -3.54
C SER A 165 5.14 -21.03 -3.02
N THR A 166 4.76 -22.11 -3.67
CA THR A 166 3.65 -22.99 -3.25
C THR A 166 4.20 -24.40 -3.06
N VAL A 167 3.87 -25.03 -1.93
CA VAL A 167 4.34 -26.37 -1.55
C VAL A 167 3.20 -27.22 -1.01
N ALA A 168 3.42 -28.52 -0.82
CA ALA A 168 2.44 -29.38 -0.17
C ALA A 168 2.34 -29.11 1.34
N ASP A 169 3.47 -28.81 1.98
CA ASP A 169 3.59 -28.56 3.41
C ASP A 169 4.66 -27.48 3.65
N ASN A 170 4.27 -26.36 4.26
CA ASN A 170 5.17 -25.24 4.53
C ASN A 170 5.86 -25.29 5.90
N SER A 171 5.63 -26.33 6.72
CA SER A 171 6.33 -26.52 8.00
C SER A 171 7.81 -26.86 7.82
N ALA A 172 8.16 -27.45 6.68
CA ALA A 172 9.52 -27.82 6.31
C ALA A 172 10.04 -27.01 5.10
N ARG A 173 11.37 -26.93 4.99
CA ARG A 173 12.05 -26.24 3.87
C ARG A 173 12.11 -27.16 2.66
N SER A 174 11.17 -27.00 1.75
CA SER A 174 11.15 -27.71 0.45
C SER A 174 12.37 -27.36 -0.41
N SER A 175 12.61 -28.15 -1.46
CA SER A 175 13.64 -27.86 -2.47
C SER A 175 13.45 -26.49 -3.13
N ALA A 176 12.20 -26.07 -3.35
CA ALA A 176 11.89 -24.74 -3.89
C ALA A 176 12.31 -23.63 -2.93
N VAL A 177 12.02 -23.76 -1.64
CA VAL A 177 12.44 -22.80 -0.60
C VAL A 177 13.96 -22.70 -0.50
N GLN A 178 14.65 -23.84 -0.57
CA GLN A 178 16.12 -23.88 -0.58
C GLN A 178 16.70 -23.22 -1.84
N GLN A 179 16.08 -23.44 -3.01
CA GLN A 179 16.49 -22.80 -4.25
C GLN A 179 16.28 -21.28 -4.20
N HIS A 180 15.17 -20.79 -3.64
CA HIS A 180 14.95 -19.36 -3.45
C HIS A 180 16.00 -18.74 -2.52
N SER A 181 16.33 -19.39 -1.41
CA SER A 181 17.41 -18.96 -0.52
C SER A 181 18.74 -18.86 -1.27
N ARG A 182 19.12 -19.90 -2.02
CA ARG A 182 20.33 -19.87 -2.88
C ARG A 182 20.29 -18.75 -3.91
N ASN A 183 19.15 -18.51 -4.55
CA ASN A 183 19.01 -17.44 -5.54
C ASN A 183 19.21 -16.06 -4.91
N ILE A 184 18.71 -15.85 -3.69
CA ILE A 184 18.93 -14.61 -2.92
C ILE A 184 20.43 -14.46 -2.61
N THR A 185 21.10 -15.53 -2.16
CA THR A 185 22.54 -15.53 -1.85
C THR A 185 23.46 -15.40 -3.07
N VAL A 186 23.18 -16.08 -4.19
CA VAL A 186 24.01 -15.98 -5.40
C VAL A 186 23.94 -14.58 -5.99
N LYS A 187 22.77 -13.93 -5.91
CA LYS A 187 22.62 -12.55 -6.37
C LYS A 187 23.28 -11.56 -5.40
N LYS A 188 23.34 -11.86 -4.10
CA LYS A 188 24.15 -11.15 -3.10
C LYS A 188 25.63 -11.08 -3.51
N GLU A 189 26.22 -12.21 -3.91
CA GLU A 189 27.64 -12.27 -4.31
C GLU A 189 27.97 -11.43 -5.55
N LYS A 190 26.98 -11.15 -6.41
CA LYS A 190 27.15 -10.36 -7.64
C LYS A 190 26.99 -8.84 -7.44
N ALA A 191 26.42 -8.40 -6.31
CA ALA A 191 26.13 -6.98 -6.06
C ALA A 191 27.37 -6.16 -5.64
N GLY A 192 28.48 -6.82 -5.29
CA GLY A 192 29.71 -6.17 -4.83
C GLY A 192 29.74 -6.06 -3.30
N LYS A 193 30.94 -6.12 -2.73
CA LYS A 193 31.18 -6.07 -1.28
C LYS A 193 31.57 -4.66 -0.88
N ASP A 194 30.63 -3.86 -0.42
CA ASP A 194 30.90 -2.68 0.42
C ASP A 194 29.68 -2.43 1.31
N ALA A 195 29.72 -2.93 2.53
CA ALA A 195 28.68 -2.76 3.54
C ALA A 195 28.98 -1.53 4.39
N TYR A 196 28.10 -0.52 4.40
CA TYR A 196 28.14 0.60 5.34
C TYR A 196 26.90 0.59 6.25
N ALA A 197 27.05 1.16 7.45
CA ALA A 197 26.15 1.00 8.61
C ALA A 197 24.70 1.52 8.45
N THR A 198 24.39 2.27 7.40
CA THR A 198 23.10 2.96 7.21
C THR A 198 22.12 2.23 6.29
N SER A 199 22.34 0.94 5.99
CA SER A 199 21.46 0.15 5.13
C SER A 199 21.31 -1.27 5.68
N VAL A 200 20.07 -1.74 5.75
CA VAL A 200 19.71 -3.12 6.09
C VAL A 200 18.94 -3.74 4.94
N ARG A 201 19.05 -5.06 4.80
CA ARG A 201 18.35 -5.78 3.76
C ARG A 201 17.73 -7.06 4.28
N TYR A 202 16.53 -7.33 3.80
CA TYR A 202 15.77 -8.53 4.13
C TYR A 202 15.55 -9.36 2.89
N GLY A 203 15.90 -10.64 2.98
CA GLY A 203 15.39 -11.66 2.08
C GLY A 203 14.13 -12.26 2.69
N THR A 204 13.05 -12.32 1.92
CA THR A 204 11.79 -12.93 2.35
C THR A 204 11.38 -14.02 1.37
N ILE A 205 10.92 -15.16 1.91
CA ILE A 205 10.36 -16.26 1.11
C ILE A 205 8.98 -16.57 1.67
N ALA A 206 7.93 -16.09 1.01
CA ALA A 206 6.56 -16.44 1.34
C ALA A 206 6.21 -17.82 0.77
N VAL A 207 5.55 -18.66 1.56
CA VAL A 207 5.23 -20.03 1.20
C VAL A 207 3.79 -20.33 1.57
N LEU A 208 3.00 -20.63 0.56
CA LEU A 208 1.64 -21.13 0.73
C LEU A 208 1.66 -22.66 0.64
N ASP A 209 0.80 -23.31 1.42
CA ASP A 209 0.55 -24.73 1.27
C ASP A 209 -0.94 -25.02 1.02
N ARG A 210 -1.30 -26.31 0.92
CA ARG A 210 -2.66 -26.77 0.62
C ARG A 210 -3.40 -27.31 1.84
N ARG A 211 -2.74 -27.37 3.00
CA ARG A 211 -3.32 -27.99 4.20
C ARG A 211 -4.41 -27.07 4.74
N ALA A 212 -5.55 -27.64 5.10
CA ALA A 212 -6.63 -26.87 5.70
C ALA A 212 -6.15 -26.22 7.01
N LYS A 213 -6.48 -24.94 7.20
CA LYS A 213 -6.13 -24.15 8.39
C LYS A 213 -4.61 -23.98 8.63
N SER A 214 -3.78 -24.21 7.62
CA SER A 214 -2.38 -23.80 7.69
C SER A 214 -2.28 -22.28 7.55
N LEU A 215 -1.27 -21.69 8.18
CA LEU A 215 -0.94 -20.30 7.96
C LEU A 215 0.03 -20.20 6.81
N ALA A 216 -0.12 -19.16 5.97
CA ALA A 216 0.96 -18.73 5.08
C ALA A 216 2.24 -18.52 5.89
N LYS A 217 3.38 -18.94 5.36
CA LYS A 217 4.66 -18.86 6.06
C LYS A 217 5.59 -17.86 5.37
N CYS A 218 6.33 -17.06 6.14
CA CYS A 218 7.36 -16.17 5.63
C CYS A 218 8.71 -16.50 6.28
N TRP A 219 9.68 -16.93 5.48
CA TRP A 219 11.05 -17.15 5.95
C TRP A 219 11.88 -15.88 5.79
N LEU A 220 12.59 -15.48 6.85
CA LEU A 220 13.50 -14.33 6.86
C LEU A 220 14.96 -14.73 6.66
N LEU A 221 15.69 -13.95 5.87
CA LEU A 221 17.11 -14.08 5.54
C LEU A 221 17.82 -12.71 5.59
N ASP A 222 19.13 -12.73 5.81
CA ASP A 222 20.07 -11.58 5.80
C ASP A 222 20.95 -11.56 4.52
N PRO A 223 20.46 -10.97 3.42
CA PRO A 223 21.29 -10.60 2.28
C PRO A 223 22.14 -9.34 2.55
N GLU A 224 23.25 -9.15 1.82
CA GLU A 224 24.06 -7.91 1.96
C GLU A 224 23.31 -6.70 1.38
N PRO A 225 23.32 -5.55 2.08
CA PRO A 225 22.72 -4.32 1.59
C PRO A 225 23.55 -3.71 0.45
N GLU A 226 22.87 -3.03 -0.47
CA GLU A 226 23.52 -2.16 -1.46
C GLU A 226 23.77 -0.75 -0.89
N VAL A 227 24.82 -0.08 -1.38
CA VAL A 227 25.13 1.31 -1.01
C VAL A 227 24.17 2.26 -1.69
N ILE A 228 23.56 3.13 -0.88
CA ILE A 228 22.69 4.20 -1.35
C ILE A 228 23.29 5.53 -0.91
N PRO A 229 23.82 6.33 -1.86
CA PRO A 229 24.53 7.57 -1.56
C PRO A 229 23.53 8.72 -1.32
N THR A 230 22.64 8.57 -0.34
CA THR A 230 21.62 9.56 0.00
C THR A 230 21.32 9.50 1.50
N ASP A 231 20.81 10.57 2.09
CA ASP A 231 20.33 10.54 3.47
C ASP A 231 18.98 9.78 3.57
N PRO A 232 18.84 8.77 4.45
CA PRO A 232 17.58 8.03 4.61
C PRO A 232 16.39 8.91 4.97
N ARG A 233 16.58 9.93 5.82
CA ARG A 233 15.50 10.81 6.25
C ARG A 233 15.02 11.70 5.10
N HIS A 234 15.94 12.25 4.31
CA HIS A 234 15.63 12.95 3.05
C HIS A 234 14.86 12.03 2.09
N PHE A 235 15.35 10.80 1.86
CA PHE A 235 14.69 9.85 0.97
C PHE A 235 13.24 9.58 1.41
N ARG A 236 13.03 9.31 2.70
CA ARG A 236 11.71 9.06 3.28
C ARG A 236 10.78 10.26 3.12
N LEU A 237 11.29 11.47 3.36
CA LEU A 237 10.52 12.71 3.18
C LEU A 237 10.02 12.83 1.74
N LEU A 238 10.91 12.66 0.76
CA LEU A 238 10.53 12.73 -0.66
C LEU A 238 9.50 11.67 -1.04
N ALA A 239 9.64 10.44 -0.53
CA ALA A 239 8.68 9.37 -0.77
C ALA A 239 7.28 9.75 -0.26
N ARG A 240 7.19 10.20 1.00
CA ARG A 240 5.91 10.61 1.61
C ARG A 240 5.32 11.88 1.01
N MET A 241 6.14 12.85 0.63
CA MET A 241 5.69 14.06 -0.04
C MET A 241 5.15 13.77 -1.46
N ARG A 242 5.80 12.87 -2.21
CA ARG A 242 5.26 12.37 -3.48
C ARG A 242 3.94 11.65 -3.28
N PHE A 243 3.84 10.82 -2.24
CA PHE A 243 2.59 10.15 -1.88
C PHE A 243 1.44 11.14 -1.62
N LEU A 244 1.66 12.18 -0.79
CA LEU A 244 0.66 13.23 -0.53
C LEU A 244 0.23 13.92 -1.82
N ARG A 245 1.20 14.36 -2.63
CA ARG A 245 0.97 15.00 -3.93
C ARG A 245 0.10 14.11 -4.81
N ASP A 246 0.46 12.84 -4.98
CA ASP A 246 -0.20 11.93 -5.90
C ASP A 246 -1.67 11.71 -5.51
N TRP A 247 -1.95 11.57 -4.22
CA TRP A 247 -3.32 11.34 -3.73
C TRP A 247 -4.21 12.57 -3.75
N ILE A 248 -3.67 13.72 -3.36
CA ILE A 248 -4.41 14.98 -3.42
C ILE A 248 -4.68 15.36 -4.88
N SER A 249 -3.70 15.16 -5.77
CA SER A 249 -3.86 15.37 -7.22
C SER A 249 -4.83 14.37 -7.82
N PHE A 250 -4.86 13.11 -7.37
CA PHE A 250 -5.82 12.13 -7.85
C PHE A 250 -7.26 12.51 -7.49
N ILE A 251 -7.50 12.91 -6.24
CA ILE A 251 -8.85 13.26 -5.77
C ILE A 251 -9.30 14.60 -6.34
N SER A 252 -8.40 15.58 -6.41
CA SER A 252 -8.69 16.93 -6.88
C SER A 252 -7.56 17.48 -7.76
N PRO A 253 -7.46 17.03 -9.03
CA PRO A 253 -6.36 17.38 -9.94
C PRO A 253 -6.22 18.88 -10.19
N GLN A 254 -7.34 19.59 -10.16
CA GLN A 254 -7.41 21.03 -10.42
C GLN A 254 -7.38 21.88 -9.13
N SER A 255 -7.14 21.27 -7.96
CA SER A 255 -7.05 22.02 -6.72
C SER A 255 -5.74 22.80 -6.63
N GLN A 256 -5.79 24.02 -6.07
CA GLN A 256 -4.59 24.80 -5.81
C GLN A 256 -3.62 24.05 -4.88
N LEU A 257 -4.13 23.24 -3.95
CA LEU A 257 -3.32 22.41 -3.06
C LEU A 257 -2.50 21.37 -3.84
N ALA A 258 -3.11 20.70 -4.81
CA ALA A 258 -2.40 19.75 -5.69
C ALA A 258 -1.26 20.43 -6.44
N SER A 259 -1.52 21.61 -7.02
CA SER A 259 -0.49 22.40 -7.71
C SER A 259 0.64 22.85 -6.77
N ALA A 260 0.31 23.36 -5.58
CA ALA A 260 1.30 23.79 -4.60
C ALA A 260 2.18 22.63 -4.10
N LEU A 261 1.59 21.45 -3.87
CA LEU A 261 2.33 20.23 -3.51
C LEU A 261 3.26 19.77 -4.63
N ALA A 262 2.82 19.85 -5.89
CA ALA A 262 3.65 19.44 -7.02
C ALA A 262 4.92 20.30 -7.10
N THR A 263 4.79 21.63 -6.95
CA THR A 263 5.93 22.54 -6.86
C THR A 263 6.82 22.20 -5.67
N ARG A 264 6.24 22.04 -4.48
CA ARG A 264 7.00 21.71 -3.26
C ARG A 264 7.79 20.41 -3.40
N VAL A 265 7.20 19.35 -3.96
CA VAL A 265 7.90 18.08 -4.19
C VAL A 265 9.09 18.24 -5.13
N ASN A 266 8.96 19.09 -6.15
CA ASN A 266 10.08 19.39 -7.05
C ASN A 266 11.18 20.16 -6.31
N ASP A 267 10.82 21.19 -5.56
CA ASP A 267 11.77 21.99 -4.78
C ASP A 267 12.58 21.11 -3.81
N LEU A 268 11.89 20.26 -3.04
CA LEU A 268 12.54 19.32 -2.11
C LEU A 268 13.51 18.37 -2.82
N GLY A 269 13.26 18.02 -4.08
CA GLY A 269 14.16 17.17 -4.88
C GLY A 269 15.43 17.86 -5.37
N TYR A 270 15.48 19.20 -5.37
CA TYR A 270 16.64 19.98 -5.80
C TYR A 270 17.44 20.60 -4.64
N LEU A 271 16.86 20.67 -3.45
CA LEU A 271 17.54 21.23 -2.28
C LEU A 271 18.58 20.26 -1.71
N SER A 272 19.72 20.83 -1.28
CA SER A 272 20.75 20.06 -0.55
C SER A 272 20.26 19.65 0.83
N ASP A 273 19.55 20.54 1.51
CA ASP A 273 18.82 20.27 2.75
C ASP A 273 17.34 20.60 2.54
N PRO A 274 16.47 19.60 2.35
CA PRO A 274 15.04 19.83 2.19
C PRO A 274 14.38 20.33 3.49
N PHE A 275 14.96 20.07 4.67
CA PHE A 275 14.35 20.37 5.97
C PHE A 275 14.28 21.85 6.29
N GLN A 276 15.00 22.70 5.56
CA GLN A 276 14.84 24.16 5.63
C GLN A 276 13.42 24.64 5.27
N LEU A 277 12.63 23.81 4.57
CA LEU A 277 11.23 24.09 4.25
C LEU A 277 10.23 23.51 5.27
N SER A 278 10.71 22.87 6.34
CA SER A 278 9.85 22.32 7.40
C SER A 278 9.13 23.45 8.14
N GLY A 279 7.82 23.28 8.34
CA GLY A 279 6.95 24.29 8.97
C GLY A 279 6.67 25.51 8.10
N VAL A 280 7.20 25.57 6.86
CA VAL A 280 6.82 26.59 5.89
C VAL A 280 5.56 26.12 5.17
N PRO A 281 4.37 26.70 5.47
CA PRO A 281 3.11 26.19 4.96
C PRO A 281 3.01 26.36 3.44
N LEU A 282 2.15 25.57 2.81
CA LEU A 282 1.78 25.81 1.42
C LEU A 282 0.86 27.02 1.34
N LEU A 283 1.07 27.84 0.31
CA LEU A 283 0.29 29.04 0.06
C LEU A 283 -0.64 28.87 -1.14
N ARG A 284 -1.80 29.52 -1.06
CA ARG A 284 -2.75 29.69 -2.16
C ARG A 284 -2.21 30.71 -3.15
N GLY A 285 -2.86 30.81 -4.32
CA GLY A 285 -2.55 31.88 -5.29
C GLY A 285 -2.76 33.30 -4.74
N SER A 286 -3.51 33.45 -3.64
CA SER A 286 -3.70 34.71 -2.92
C SER A 286 -2.55 35.07 -1.96
N GLY A 287 -1.58 34.17 -1.74
CA GLY A 287 -0.53 34.33 -0.72
C GLY A 287 -0.91 33.84 0.67
N GLU A 288 -2.19 33.51 0.91
CA GLU A 288 -2.66 33.00 2.18
C GLU A 288 -2.37 31.50 2.34
N PRO A 289 -2.03 31.01 3.55
CA PRO A 289 -1.87 29.58 3.81
C PRO A 289 -3.12 28.74 3.50
N PHE A 290 -2.92 27.48 3.16
CA PHE A 290 -4.00 26.50 3.27
C PHE A 290 -4.35 26.27 4.74
N SER A 291 -5.63 26.32 5.07
CA SER A 291 -6.14 26.00 6.40
C SER A 291 -7.30 25.04 6.25
N PHE A 292 -7.21 23.93 6.97
CA PHE A 292 -8.26 22.94 7.08
C PHE A 292 -8.57 22.82 8.59
N PRO A 293 -9.81 23.11 9.02
CA PRO A 293 -10.15 23.07 10.44
C PRO A 293 -9.87 21.68 11.02
N SER A 294 -9.51 21.64 12.30
CA SER A 294 -9.33 20.38 13.04
C SER A 294 -10.59 19.53 12.93
N ILE A 295 -10.37 18.22 12.73
CA ILE A 295 -11.38 17.15 12.58
C ILE A 295 -12.35 17.10 13.78
N ASP A 296 -12.04 17.76 14.90
CA ASP A 296 -12.88 17.84 16.10
C ASP A 296 -14.15 18.68 15.92
N SER A 297 -14.27 19.41 14.81
CA SER A 297 -15.45 20.20 14.46
C SER A 297 -16.38 19.38 13.57
N VAL A 298 -17.68 19.37 13.90
CA VAL A 298 -18.74 18.62 13.20
C VAL A 298 -18.87 19.09 11.75
N GLY A 299 -18.01 18.58 10.86
CA GLY A 299 -17.99 18.98 9.47
C GLY A 299 -16.75 18.50 8.72
N HIS A 300 -16.93 18.21 7.43
CA HIS A 300 -15.83 17.87 6.53
C HIS A 300 -15.05 19.13 6.10
N THR A 301 -13.77 18.94 5.79
CA THR A 301 -12.97 20.03 5.19
C THR A 301 -13.60 20.61 3.93
N THR A 302 -13.36 21.90 3.69
CA THR A 302 -13.84 22.58 2.48
C THR A 302 -13.27 21.99 1.19
N PHE A 303 -12.15 21.26 1.28
CA PHE A 303 -11.55 20.52 0.17
C PHE A 303 -12.52 19.50 -0.45
N PHE A 304 -13.41 18.91 0.36
CA PHE A 304 -14.35 17.88 -0.09
C PHE A 304 -15.76 18.38 -0.41
N LEU A 305 -16.03 19.69 -0.40
CA LEU A 305 -17.38 20.25 -0.61
C LEU A 305 -18.08 19.77 -1.89
N ARG A 306 -17.33 19.50 -2.95
CA ARG A 306 -17.85 19.04 -4.25
C ARG A 306 -17.38 17.63 -4.59
N LYS A 307 -17.04 16.84 -3.57
CA LYS A 307 -16.44 15.51 -3.68
C LYS A 307 -17.23 14.52 -2.83
N SER A 308 -16.99 13.24 -3.08
CA SER A 308 -17.63 12.19 -2.28
C SER A 308 -16.98 12.14 -0.91
N ARG A 309 -17.73 11.79 0.13
CA ARG A 309 -17.22 11.79 1.52
C ARG A 309 -17.91 10.76 2.39
N VAL A 310 -17.18 10.28 3.39
CA VAL A 310 -17.71 9.38 4.42
C VAL A 310 -18.44 10.23 5.45
N THR A 311 -19.77 10.28 5.41
CA THR A 311 -20.56 11.21 6.24
C THR A 311 -20.41 11.00 7.75
N ASP A 312 -20.01 9.80 8.15
CA ASP A 312 -19.81 9.34 9.52
C ASP A 312 -18.32 9.02 9.81
N GLY A 313 -17.40 9.74 9.16
CA GLY A 313 -15.96 9.60 9.39
C GLY A 313 -15.11 10.67 8.70
N PRO A 314 -13.85 10.86 9.10
CA PRO A 314 -13.01 11.97 8.62
C PRO A 314 -12.34 11.66 7.29
N ALA A 315 -13.11 11.29 6.26
CA ALA A 315 -12.57 10.88 4.97
C ALA A 315 -13.36 11.41 3.77
N GLY A 316 -12.63 11.74 2.70
CA GLY A 316 -13.21 12.23 1.45
C GLY A 316 -12.42 11.80 0.23
N GLY A 317 -13.07 11.84 -0.94
CA GLY A 317 -12.54 11.20 -2.13
C GLY A 317 -13.46 11.25 -3.35
N VAL A 318 -13.27 10.26 -4.22
CA VAL A 318 -14.01 10.07 -5.47
C VAL A 318 -14.65 8.69 -5.49
N VAL A 319 -15.87 8.63 -6.03
CA VAL A 319 -16.55 7.37 -6.32
C VAL A 319 -16.44 7.07 -7.81
N ALA A 320 -16.18 5.83 -8.19
CA ALA A 320 -16.15 5.38 -9.58
C ALA A 320 -16.76 3.98 -9.72
N GLN A 321 -17.38 3.70 -10.87
CA GLN A 321 -17.80 2.35 -11.22
C GLN A 321 -16.63 1.62 -11.88
N ALA A 322 -16.22 0.49 -11.32
CA ALA A 322 -15.33 -0.46 -11.98
C ALA A 322 -16.16 -1.49 -12.76
N TYR A 323 -15.54 -2.34 -13.58
CA TYR A 323 -16.25 -3.38 -14.34
C TYR A 323 -17.13 -4.25 -13.40
N GLY A 324 -18.46 -4.14 -13.54
CA GLY A 324 -19.45 -4.80 -12.69
C GLY A 324 -20.55 -3.84 -12.18
N ASP A 325 -21.42 -4.38 -11.31
CA ASP A 325 -22.61 -3.69 -10.78
C ASP A 325 -22.35 -2.91 -9.49
N ASP A 326 -21.11 -2.65 -9.09
CA ASP A 326 -20.79 -1.95 -7.82
C ASP A 326 -20.10 -0.61 -8.03
N LEU A 327 -20.30 0.29 -7.07
CA LEU A 327 -19.53 1.53 -6.97
C LEU A 327 -18.35 1.36 -6.00
N TYR A 328 -17.27 2.09 -6.26
CA TYR A 328 -16.06 2.02 -5.45
C TYR A 328 -15.67 3.41 -4.98
N PHE A 329 -15.45 3.54 -3.68
CA PHE A 329 -14.96 4.75 -3.04
C PHE A 329 -13.43 4.72 -2.95
N PHE A 330 -12.79 5.83 -3.32
CA PHE A 330 -11.34 6.06 -3.21
C PHE A 330 -11.09 7.42 -2.60
N GLY A 331 -10.45 7.46 -1.45
CA GLY A 331 -10.28 8.69 -0.69
C GLY A 331 -9.04 8.70 0.18
N ILE A 332 -8.92 9.79 0.91
CA ILE A 332 -7.93 10.00 1.96
C ILE A 332 -8.63 10.45 3.23
N GLN A 333 -7.99 10.17 4.36
CA GLN A 333 -8.36 10.76 5.63
C GLN A 333 -7.99 12.24 5.64
N GLU A 334 -8.84 13.07 6.22
CA GLU A 334 -8.69 14.52 6.26
C GLU A 334 -7.37 14.97 6.91
N ARG A 335 -6.81 14.15 7.81
CA ARG A 335 -5.50 14.41 8.42
C ARG A 335 -4.37 14.54 7.39
N LEU A 336 -4.46 13.86 6.24
CA LEU A 336 -3.48 14.03 5.16
C LEU A 336 -3.52 15.42 4.53
N LEU A 337 -4.68 16.09 4.52
CA LEU A 337 -4.80 17.47 4.03
C LEU A 337 -4.11 18.45 4.96
N VAL A 338 -4.21 18.21 6.28
CA VAL A 338 -3.53 19.02 7.31
C VAL A 338 -2.02 18.90 7.15
N LEU A 339 -1.49 17.67 7.05
CA LEU A 339 -0.05 17.44 6.82
C LEU A 339 0.45 18.09 5.53
N ALA A 340 -0.33 17.98 4.46
CA ALA A 340 -0.02 18.62 3.19
C ALA A 340 0.00 20.15 3.30
N ALA A 341 -0.89 20.76 4.10
CA ALA A 341 -0.96 22.21 4.25
C ALA A 341 0.15 22.76 5.17
N GLU A 342 0.29 22.18 6.37
CA GLU A 342 1.16 22.69 7.43
C GLU A 342 2.63 22.41 7.18
N GLN A 343 2.95 21.32 6.47
CA GLN A 343 4.32 20.99 6.06
C GLN A 343 5.30 20.86 7.23
N SER A 344 4.82 20.47 8.42
CA SER A 344 5.67 19.95 9.49
C SER A 344 6.27 18.61 9.06
N PHE A 345 7.55 18.59 8.70
CA PHE A 345 8.15 17.38 8.12
C PHE A 345 8.34 16.26 9.13
N ASP A 346 8.46 16.58 10.42
CA ASP A 346 8.47 15.55 11.47
C ASP A 346 7.11 14.87 11.57
N ASP A 347 6.01 15.63 11.46
CA ASP A 347 4.67 15.06 11.42
C ASP A 347 4.45 14.23 10.14
N VAL A 348 4.95 14.69 8.98
CA VAL A 348 4.90 13.92 7.73
C VAL A 348 5.67 12.60 7.85
N LEU A 349 6.90 12.64 8.40
CA LEU A 349 7.76 11.46 8.56
C LEU A 349 7.22 10.47 9.61
N GLY A 350 6.64 10.99 10.69
CA GLY A 350 6.05 10.19 11.77
C GLY A 350 4.62 9.74 11.50
N PHE A 351 3.95 10.26 10.48
CA PHE A 351 2.53 10.00 10.26
C PHE A 351 2.23 8.51 10.09
N ARG A 352 1.31 8.02 10.92
CA ARG A 352 0.73 6.68 10.83
C ARG A 352 -0.61 6.69 11.54
N LEU A 353 -1.59 5.99 10.97
CA LEU A 353 -2.88 5.73 11.58
C LEU A 353 -3.07 4.24 11.85
N GLU A 354 -4.02 3.91 12.72
CA GLU A 354 -4.42 2.52 12.91
C GLU A 354 -5.33 2.08 11.76
N PRO A 355 -5.08 0.91 11.14
CA PRO A 355 -5.90 0.43 10.05
C PRO A 355 -7.22 -0.14 10.57
N ASP A 356 -8.31 0.13 9.86
CA ASP A 356 -9.64 -0.35 10.23
C ASP A 356 -10.50 -0.67 9.01
N THR A 357 -11.46 -1.57 9.18
CA THR A 357 -12.47 -1.86 8.17
C THR A 357 -13.83 -1.75 8.84
N LEU A 358 -14.60 -0.74 8.44
CA LEU A 358 -15.87 -0.40 9.06
C LEU A 358 -16.95 -0.29 7.99
N GLU A 359 -18.17 -0.68 8.33
CA GLU A 359 -19.31 -0.27 7.52
C GLU A 359 -19.56 1.24 7.75
N LYS A 360 -19.63 2.00 6.65
CA LYS A 360 -19.77 3.46 6.68
C LYS A 360 -20.75 3.95 5.63
N THR A 361 -21.24 5.18 5.80
CA THR A 361 -22.12 5.83 4.84
C THR A 361 -21.34 6.82 4.00
N VAL A 362 -21.29 6.58 2.68
CA VAL A 362 -20.62 7.45 1.72
C VAL A 362 -21.65 8.28 0.97
N GLN A 363 -21.57 9.59 1.14
CA GLN A 363 -22.22 10.53 0.24
C GLN A 363 -21.42 10.59 -1.06
N CYS A 364 -21.97 9.98 -2.10
CA CYS A 364 -21.41 9.93 -3.44
C CYS A 364 -21.83 11.19 -4.19
N VAL A 365 -20.86 11.91 -4.76
CA VAL A 365 -21.08 13.19 -5.44
C VAL A 365 -20.57 13.12 -6.86
N PHE A 366 -21.43 13.45 -7.82
CA PHE A 366 -21.17 13.39 -9.25
C PHE A 366 -21.59 14.69 -9.96
N THR A 367 -20.94 14.98 -11.09
CA THR A 367 -21.55 15.89 -12.07
C THR A 367 -22.71 15.18 -12.77
N PRO A 368 -23.74 15.89 -13.26
CA PRO A 368 -24.85 15.26 -13.99
C PRO A 368 -24.36 14.40 -15.17
N SER A 369 -23.37 14.90 -15.92
CA SER A 369 -22.76 14.18 -17.03
C SER A 369 -22.07 12.88 -16.62
N ARG A 370 -21.41 12.85 -15.46
CA ARG A 370 -20.74 11.66 -14.93
C ARG A 370 -21.75 10.66 -14.39
N PHE A 371 -22.76 11.14 -13.66
CA PHE A 371 -23.83 10.31 -13.12
C PHE A 371 -24.60 9.57 -14.22
N ASN A 372 -24.93 10.26 -15.31
CA ASN A 372 -25.67 9.67 -16.43
C ASN A 372 -24.90 8.56 -17.15
N ARG A 373 -23.57 8.53 -17.06
CA ARG A 373 -22.73 7.46 -17.62
C ARG A 373 -22.61 6.23 -16.75
N LEU A 374 -23.04 6.30 -15.47
CA LEU A 374 -22.99 5.16 -14.57
C LEU A 374 -24.08 4.14 -14.94
N GLN A 375 -23.76 2.86 -14.91
CA GLN A 375 -24.71 1.76 -15.07
C GLN A 375 -25.29 1.44 -13.70
N LEU A 376 -26.25 2.25 -13.24
CA LEU A 376 -26.89 2.07 -11.93
C LEU A 376 -28.29 1.46 -12.10
N PRO A 377 -28.72 0.56 -11.19
CA PRO A 377 -30.10 0.11 -11.09
C PRO A 377 -31.07 1.28 -10.96
N SER A 378 -32.28 1.14 -11.51
CA SER A 378 -33.32 2.19 -11.45
C SER A 378 -33.68 2.57 -10.01
N THR A 379 -33.67 1.59 -9.11
CA THR A 379 -33.89 1.77 -7.66
C THR A 379 -32.85 2.70 -7.05
N VAL A 380 -31.56 2.50 -7.34
CA VAL A 380 -30.48 3.37 -6.85
C VAL A 380 -30.54 4.75 -7.50
N ARG A 381 -30.88 4.83 -8.80
CA ARG A 381 -31.04 6.12 -9.49
C ARG A 381 -32.15 6.97 -8.88
N ALA A 382 -33.23 6.35 -8.40
CA ALA A 382 -34.33 7.05 -7.75
C ALA A 382 -33.95 7.68 -6.38
N LEU A 383 -32.88 7.21 -5.74
CA LEU A 383 -32.35 7.79 -4.50
C LEU A 383 -31.49 9.04 -4.73
N ALA A 384 -31.11 9.32 -5.97
CA ALA A 384 -30.27 10.46 -6.28
C ALA A 384 -31.04 11.79 -6.20
N ARG A 385 -30.41 12.81 -5.63
CA ARG A 385 -30.93 14.17 -5.49
C ARG A 385 -29.99 15.18 -6.13
N GLU A 386 -30.53 16.28 -6.63
CA GLU A 386 -29.73 17.39 -7.16
C GLU A 386 -29.48 18.43 -6.06
N GLU A 387 -28.21 18.78 -5.85
CA GLU A 387 -27.77 19.79 -4.89
C GLU A 387 -26.71 20.68 -5.54
N ASN A 388 -26.95 22.00 -5.64
CA ASN A 388 -25.98 22.97 -6.16
C ASN A 388 -25.36 22.58 -7.52
N GLY A 389 -26.17 22.01 -8.42
CA GLY A 389 -25.73 21.56 -9.75
C GLY A 389 -24.90 20.27 -9.75
N LEU A 390 -24.90 19.53 -8.64
CA LEU A 390 -24.30 18.20 -8.49
C LEU A 390 -25.40 17.17 -8.23
N VAL A 391 -25.13 15.92 -8.58
CA VAL A 391 -25.97 14.78 -8.23
C VAL A 391 -25.36 14.10 -7.02
N VAL A 392 -26.17 13.93 -5.98
CA VAL A 392 -25.79 13.36 -4.69
C VAL A 392 -26.62 12.10 -4.44
N LEU A 393 -25.99 11.04 -3.95
CA LEU A 393 -26.67 9.84 -3.46
C LEU A 393 -25.87 9.25 -2.31
N GLU A 394 -26.51 8.57 -1.37
CA GLU A 394 -25.84 7.96 -0.22
C GLU A 394 -25.89 6.44 -0.34
N LEU A 395 -24.73 5.80 -0.12
CA LEU A 395 -24.60 4.34 -0.11
C LEU A 395 -23.83 3.91 1.12
N ARG A 396 -24.19 2.75 1.65
CA ARG A 396 -23.45 2.09 2.72
C ARG A 396 -22.54 1.02 2.15
N GLY A 397 -21.38 0.85 2.76
CA GLY A 397 -20.46 -0.20 2.37
C GLY A 397 -19.29 -0.34 3.34
N HIS A 398 -18.53 -1.42 3.17
CA HIS A 398 -17.32 -1.63 3.95
C HIS A 398 -16.18 -0.77 3.42
N ILE A 399 -15.73 0.16 4.27
CA ILE A 399 -14.65 1.09 4.00
C ILE A 399 -13.42 0.68 4.81
N ASN A 400 -12.32 0.51 4.10
CA ASN A 400 -11.00 0.17 4.64
C ASN A 400 -10.17 1.45 4.78
N TYR A 401 -9.56 1.62 5.94
CA TYR A 401 -8.65 2.68 6.31
C TYR A 401 -7.25 2.10 6.44
N SER A 402 -6.28 2.69 5.72
CA SER A 402 -4.89 2.26 5.77
C SER A 402 -4.08 3.04 6.80
N ARG A 403 -2.92 2.49 7.16
CA ARG A 403 -1.92 3.14 8.02
C ARG A 403 -1.38 4.44 7.45
N SER A 404 -1.35 4.58 6.13
CA SER A 404 -0.91 5.79 5.42
C SER A 404 -2.01 6.84 5.24
N GLY A 405 -3.21 6.61 5.79
CA GLY A 405 -4.33 7.55 5.70
C GLY A 405 -5.14 7.44 4.41
N LEU A 406 -5.02 6.34 3.67
CA LEU A 406 -5.86 6.06 2.51
C LEU A 406 -7.16 5.39 2.91
N VAL A 407 -8.18 5.60 2.09
CA VAL A 407 -9.52 5.11 2.36
C VAL A 407 -10.10 4.51 1.09
N PHE A 408 -10.58 3.27 1.15
CA PHE A 408 -11.16 2.60 0.00
C PHE A 408 -12.25 1.60 0.38
N GLY A 409 -13.28 1.48 -0.44
CA GLY A 409 -14.34 0.52 -0.16
C GLY A 409 -15.27 0.28 -1.33
N VAL A 410 -16.02 -0.81 -1.21
CA VAL A 410 -17.06 -1.19 -2.16
C VAL A 410 -18.39 -0.70 -1.62
N LEU A 411 -19.15 -0.05 -2.50
CA LEU A 411 -20.48 0.48 -2.26
C LEU A 411 -21.46 -0.37 -3.09
N PRO A 412 -22.02 -1.44 -2.50
CA PRO A 412 -22.91 -2.34 -3.21
C PRO A 412 -24.14 -1.62 -3.75
N LEU A 413 -24.51 -1.93 -5.00
CA LEU A 413 -25.75 -1.41 -5.60
C LEU A 413 -26.98 -2.30 -5.36
N GLU A 414 -26.75 -3.56 -5.00
CA GLU A 414 -27.80 -4.50 -4.60
C GLU A 414 -27.76 -4.69 -3.07
N LYS A 415 -28.87 -4.37 -2.39
CA LYS A 415 -29.11 -4.34 -0.92
C LYS A 415 -28.94 -2.98 -0.20
N SER A 416 -29.48 -1.91 -0.77
CA SER A 416 -29.96 -0.78 0.03
C SER A 416 -31.49 -0.81 0.02
N ALA A 417 -32.07 -1.65 0.87
CA ALA A 417 -33.50 -1.68 1.20
C ALA A 417 -33.69 -1.25 2.64
#